data_AF-A0AA39ILI1-F1
#
_entry.id   AF-A0AA39ILI1-F1
#
_cell.length_a   1.000
_cell.length_b   1.000
_cell.length_c   1.000
_cell.angle_alpha   90.00
_cell.angle_beta   90.00
_cell.angle_gamma   90.00
#
_symmetry.space_group_name_H-M   'P 1'
#
loop_
_entity.id
_entity.type
_entity.pdbx_description
1 polymer ?
#
loop_
_entity_poly.entity_id
_entity_poly.type
_entity_poly.pdbx_seq_one_letter_code
_entity_poly.pdbx_strand_id
1 'polypeptide(L)'
;MLERFVENRSVVKAFLIDRSDYPKFNSGDFSMMMKILHALKPIKEATTMLQGRSVTISAVIPTIFVIRRALNDAASELCSAILQNLETRVAGIESDANFVVATLLDARFKRDFIEAEKKDEAAACLMDAAFEVLNDANARIKTSTKPPVAETDDNSSQMSFFEKYRSVQISEDPISSPPLDDKLRLRLEVDKYLGESAQPLADPIQYWANTVYAEQFPTLSQMANKYLSAPATSVESERLFSTASLALTNLRRSMSPENLQKLLFLKFNVPLEGFAEETT
;
A
#
# COMPACT_ATOMS: atom_id res chain seq x y z
N MET A 1 -21.13 -17.32 0.34
CA MET A 1 -22.08 -18.41 0.68
C MET A 1 -23.48 -17.86 0.95
N LEU A 2 -23.66 -17.02 1.98
CA LEU A 2 -24.98 -16.50 2.35
C LEU A 2 -25.69 -15.72 1.23
N GLU A 3 -24.93 -14.88 0.51
CA GLU A 3 -25.40 -14.14 -0.67
C GLU A 3 -25.98 -15.09 -1.72
N ARG A 4 -25.20 -16.09 -2.13
CA ARG A 4 -25.64 -17.16 -3.05
C ARG A 4 -26.86 -17.93 -2.54
N PHE A 5 -26.97 -18.18 -1.23
CA PHE A 5 -28.13 -18.85 -0.65
C PHE A 5 -29.40 -17.99 -0.81
N VAL A 6 -29.30 -16.69 -0.57
CA VAL A 6 -30.42 -15.75 -0.73
C VAL A 6 -30.78 -15.55 -2.21
N GLU A 7 -29.80 -15.45 -3.11
CA GLU A 7 -30.02 -15.39 -4.56
C GLU A 7 -30.79 -16.61 -5.08
N ASN A 8 -30.46 -17.80 -4.55
CA ASN A 8 -31.09 -19.05 -4.95
C ASN A 8 -32.35 -19.40 -4.12
N ARG A 9 -32.99 -18.41 -3.47
CA ARG A 9 -34.15 -18.61 -2.58
C ARG A 9 -35.28 -19.41 -3.23
N SER A 10 -35.57 -19.20 -4.51
CA SER A 10 -36.62 -19.94 -5.23
C SER A 10 -36.30 -21.42 -5.35
N VAL A 11 -35.06 -21.74 -5.74
CA VAL A 11 -34.55 -23.11 -5.89
C VAL A 11 -34.49 -23.81 -4.53
N VAL A 12 -33.96 -23.12 -3.51
CA VAL A 12 -33.91 -23.65 -2.14
C VAL A 12 -35.30 -23.96 -1.61
N LYS A 13 -36.27 -23.06 -1.82
CA LYS A 13 -37.66 -23.31 -1.42
C LYS A 13 -38.25 -24.52 -2.14
N ALA A 14 -38.05 -24.63 -3.46
CA ALA A 14 -38.55 -25.77 -4.23
C ALA A 14 -37.94 -27.10 -3.74
N PHE A 15 -36.63 -27.12 -3.49
CA PHE A 15 -35.92 -28.29 -2.97
C PHE A 15 -36.43 -28.75 -1.59
N LEU A 16 -36.81 -27.81 -0.72
CA LEU A 16 -37.28 -28.09 0.64
C LEU A 16 -38.74 -28.55 0.73
N ILE A 17 -39.52 -28.48 -0.35
CA ILE A 17 -40.93 -28.93 -0.35
C ILE A 17 -41.01 -30.44 -0.09
N ASP A 18 -40.13 -31.21 -0.74
CA ASP A 18 -40.15 -32.69 -0.71
C ASP A 18 -39.18 -33.30 0.32
N ARG A 19 -38.57 -32.45 1.18
CA ARG A 19 -37.50 -32.82 2.11
C ARG A 19 -37.79 -32.32 3.52
N SER A 20 -38.55 -33.11 4.28
CA SER A 20 -38.92 -32.82 5.67
C SER A 20 -37.75 -32.99 6.66
N ASP A 21 -36.67 -33.60 6.22
CA ASP A 21 -35.41 -33.82 6.94
C ASP A 21 -34.54 -32.56 7.05
N TYR A 22 -34.85 -31.50 6.30
CA TYR A 22 -34.10 -30.24 6.29
C TYR A 22 -34.80 -29.09 7.04
N PRO A 23 -34.05 -28.09 7.54
CA PRO A 23 -34.62 -26.89 8.16
C PRO A 23 -35.50 -26.11 7.18
N LYS A 24 -36.68 -25.70 7.63
CA LYS A 24 -37.59 -24.83 6.86
C LYS A 24 -37.25 -23.36 7.11
N PHE A 25 -37.19 -22.58 6.04
CA PHE A 25 -36.92 -21.14 6.12
C PHE A 25 -38.17 -20.33 5.82
N ASN A 26 -38.56 -19.47 6.76
CA ASN A 26 -39.66 -18.54 6.61
C ASN A 26 -39.19 -17.19 6.03
N SER A 27 -40.13 -16.27 5.75
CA SER A 27 -39.81 -14.95 5.20
C SER A 27 -38.98 -14.07 6.16
N GLY A 28 -39.14 -14.24 7.47
CA GLY A 28 -38.32 -13.59 8.50
C GLY A 28 -36.87 -14.02 8.45
N ASP A 29 -36.59 -15.32 8.24
CA ASP A 29 -35.22 -15.83 8.13
C ASP A 29 -34.50 -15.19 6.94
N PHE A 30 -35.15 -15.11 5.76
CA PHE A 30 -34.58 -14.43 4.59
C PHE A 30 -34.38 -12.93 4.83
N SER A 31 -35.28 -12.28 5.57
CA SER A 31 -35.12 -10.87 5.96
C SER A 31 -33.91 -10.69 6.88
N MET A 32 -33.71 -11.58 7.85
CA MET A 32 -32.54 -11.58 8.72
C MET A 32 -31.25 -11.81 7.94
N MET A 33 -31.23 -12.77 7.00
CA MET A 33 -30.08 -13.00 6.12
C MET A 33 -29.74 -11.76 5.28
N MET A 34 -30.75 -11.05 4.76
CA MET A 34 -30.53 -9.79 4.03
C MET A 34 -29.94 -8.70 4.93
N LYS A 35 -30.39 -8.59 6.18
CA LYS A 35 -29.80 -7.65 7.15
C LYS A 35 -28.32 -7.99 7.43
N ILE A 36 -27.99 -9.28 7.59
CA ILE A 36 -26.61 -9.73 7.76
C ILE A 36 -25.77 -9.40 6.53
N LEU A 37 -26.28 -9.65 5.33
CA LEU A 37 -25.58 -9.33 4.08
C LEU A 37 -25.30 -7.83 3.96
N HIS A 38 -26.28 -6.99 4.31
CA HIS A 38 -26.09 -5.54 4.31
C HIS A 38 -25.00 -5.09 5.29
N ALA A 39 -25.00 -5.63 6.52
CA ALA A 39 -23.98 -5.32 7.52
C ALA A 39 -22.56 -5.79 7.13
N LEU A 40 -22.46 -6.94 6.44
CA LEU A 40 -21.17 -7.51 6.01
C LEU A 40 -20.65 -6.95 4.68
N LYS A 41 -21.51 -6.29 3.88
CA LYS A 41 -21.14 -5.73 2.58
C LYS A 41 -19.91 -4.81 2.62
N PRO A 42 -19.81 -3.78 3.49
CA PRO A 42 -18.62 -2.92 3.52
C PRO A 42 -17.34 -3.69 3.86
N ILE A 43 -17.42 -4.71 4.71
CA ILE A 43 -16.27 -5.56 5.06
C ILE A 43 -15.85 -6.42 3.88
N LYS A 44 -16.81 -7.00 3.15
CA LYS A 44 -16.53 -7.78 1.94
C LYS A 44 -15.83 -6.91 0.89
N GLU A 45 -16.33 -5.71 0.65
CA GLU A 45 -15.75 -4.77 -0.32
C GLU A 45 -14.34 -4.35 0.10
N ALA A 46 -14.15 -3.96 1.36
CA ALA A 46 -12.86 -3.60 1.93
C ALA A 46 -11.83 -4.74 1.84
N THR A 47 -12.19 -5.95 2.27
CA THR A 47 -11.29 -7.10 2.24
C THR A 47 -10.94 -7.52 0.82
N THR A 48 -11.88 -7.43 -0.12
CA THR A 48 -11.60 -7.69 -1.54
C THR A 48 -10.65 -6.66 -2.14
N MET A 49 -10.79 -5.38 -1.76
CA MET A 49 -9.88 -4.32 -2.18
C MET A 49 -8.46 -4.55 -1.63
N LEU A 50 -8.32 -4.85 -0.33
CA LEU A 50 -7.03 -5.12 0.32
C LEU A 50 -6.29 -6.38 -0.20
N GLN A 51 -7.00 -7.27 -0.90
CA GLN A 51 -6.43 -8.43 -1.60
C GLN A 51 -5.78 -8.08 -2.96
N GLY A 52 -5.80 -6.82 -3.37
CA GLY A 52 -5.15 -6.36 -4.59
C GLY A 52 -3.62 -6.46 -4.52
N ARG A 53 -2.98 -6.77 -5.65
CA ARG A 53 -1.51 -6.93 -5.76
C ARG A 53 -0.73 -5.64 -5.49
N SER A 54 -1.28 -4.51 -5.90
CA SER A 54 -0.67 -3.19 -5.76
C SER A 54 -1.08 -2.49 -4.46
N VAL A 55 -1.79 -3.18 -3.55
CA VAL A 55 -2.27 -2.58 -2.32
C VAL A 55 -1.26 -2.77 -1.21
N THR A 56 -0.78 -1.64 -0.71
CA THR A 56 0.26 -1.55 0.31
C THR A 56 -0.36 -1.21 1.66
N ILE A 57 0.43 -1.27 2.72
CA ILE A 57 -0.03 -0.94 4.08
C ILE A 57 -0.66 0.46 4.21
N SER A 58 -0.43 1.37 3.26
CA SER A 58 -1.04 2.71 3.21
C SER A 58 -2.58 2.68 3.12
N ALA A 59 -3.15 1.62 2.57
CA ALA A 59 -4.61 1.50 2.40
C ALA A 59 -5.32 1.02 3.68
N VAL A 60 -4.59 0.56 4.71
CA VAL A 60 -5.18 -0.07 5.90
C VAL A 60 -5.95 0.95 6.75
N ILE A 61 -5.34 2.08 7.12
CA ILE A 61 -6.02 3.14 7.91
C ILE A 61 -7.24 3.69 7.15
N PRO A 62 -7.14 4.07 5.86
CA PRO A 62 -8.31 4.49 5.07
C PRO A 62 -9.43 3.46 5.04
N THR A 63 -9.07 2.18 4.96
CA THR A 63 -10.06 1.09 4.96
C THR A 63 -10.79 1.01 6.29
N ILE A 64 -10.07 1.10 7.42
CA ILE A 64 -10.66 1.11 8.77
C ILE A 64 -11.62 2.30 8.90
N PHE A 65 -11.18 3.49 8.48
CA PHE A 65 -11.98 4.72 8.51
C PHE A 65 -13.30 4.56 7.73
N VAL A 66 -13.24 4.02 6.51
CA VAL A 66 -14.42 3.80 5.66
C VAL A 66 -15.36 2.74 6.26
N ILE A 67 -14.83 1.64 6.79
CA ILE A 67 -15.65 0.60 7.43
C ILE A 67 -16.38 1.17 8.65
N ARG A 68 -15.68 1.92 9.51
CA ARG A 68 -16.30 2.57 10.69
C ARG A 68 -17.48 3.45 10.27
N ARG A 69 -17.28 4.30 9.26
CA ARG A 69 -18.32 5.19 8.76
C ARG A 69 -19.51 4.41 8.19
N ALA A 70 -19.25 3.41 7.35
CA ALA A 70 -20.30 2.59 6.75
C ALA A 70 -21.12 1.81 7.78
N LEU A 71 -20.49 1.28 8.83
CA LEU A 71 -21.17 0.57 9.91
C LEU A 71 -21.97 1.50 10.82
N ASN A 72 -21.45 2.70 11.10
CA ASN A 72 -22.16 3.73 11.87
C ASN A 72 -23.41 4.24 11.13
N ASP A 73 -23.31 4.49 9.82
CA ASP A 73 -24.43 4.97 9.01
C ASP A 73 -25.58 3.94 8.94
N ALA A 74 -25.27 2.64 8.99
CA ALA A 74 -26.27 1.58 8.96
C ALA A 74 -27.03 1.36 10.30
N ALA A 75 -26.51 1.88 11.42
CA ALA A 75 -27.15 1.95 12.74
C ALA A 75 -27.95 0.70 13.19
N SER A 76 -27.39 -0.51 13.03
CA SER A 76 -28.02 -1.75 13.48
C SER A 76 -27.25 -2.40 14.63
N GLU A 77 -27.93 -3.17 15.50
CA GLU A 77 -27.30 -3.89 16.63
C GLU A 77 -26.16 -4.81 16.16
N LEU A 78 -26.34 -5.46 15.00
CA LEU A 78 -25.30 -6.25 14.37
C LEU A 78 -24.10 -5.39 13.93
N CYS A 79 -24.34 -4.22 13.33
CA CYS A 79 -23.27 -3.31 12.94
C CYS A 79 -22.50 -2.81 14.17
N SER A 80 -23.18 -2.51 15.28
CA SER A 80 -22.54 -2.12 16.54
C SER A 80 -21.65 -3.22 17.11
N ALA A 81 -22.13 -4.47 17.11
CA ALA A 81 -21.35 -5.62 17.55
C ALA A 81 -20.12 -5.87 16.67
N ILE A 82 -20.27 -5.70 15.35
CA ILE A 82 -19.17 -5.80 14.38
C ILE A 82 -18.15 -4.68 14.63
N LEU A 83 -18.61 -3.44 14.81
CA LEU A 83 -17.75 -2.28 15.04
C LEU A 83 -16.95 -2.45 16.34
N GLN A 84 -17.58 -2.89 17.43
CA GLN A 84 -16.87 -3.16 18.69
C GLN A 84 -15.75 -4.20 18.52
N ASN A 85 -16.02 -5.28 17.78
CA ASN A 85 -15.01 -6.30 17.47
C ASN A 85 -13.90 -5.75 16.56
N LEU A 86 -14.26 -4.89 15.60
CA LEU A 86 -13.29 -4.22 14.73
C LEU A 86 -12.34 -3.37 15.57
N GLU A 87 -12.85 -2.50 16.45
CA GLU A 87 -12.02 -1.63 17.31
C GLU A 87 -11.03 -2.41 18.14
N THR A 88 -11.45 -3.55 18.69
CA THR A 88 -10.57 -4.40 19.51
C THR A 88 -9.44 -5.01 18.67
N ARG A 89 -9.71 -5.34 17.40
CA ARG A 89 -8.73 -5.96 16.50
C ARG A 89 -7.79 -4.97 15.83
N VAL A 90 -8.27 -3.76 15.57
CA VAL A 90 -7.48 -2.68 14.94
C VAL A 90 -6.79 -1.79 15.97
N ALA A 91 -6.99 -2.06 17.26
CA ALA A 91 -6.30 -1.39 18.35
C ALA A 91 -4.79 -1.40 18.11
N GLY A 92 -4.20 -0.21 18.03
CA GLY A 92 -2.76 -0.02 17.80
C GLY A 92 -2.35 0.14 16.34
N ILE A 93 -3.16 -0.25 15.34
CA ILE A 93 -2.81 -0.07 13.92
C ILE A 93 -2.73 1.42 13.58
N GLU A 94 -3.70 2.21 14.06
CA GLU A 94 -3.74 3.66 13.83
C GLU A 94 -2.68 4.45 14.60
N SER A 95 -2.03 3.80 15.57
CA SER A 95 -0.93 4.39 16.37
C SER A 95 0.45 3.91 15.92
N ASP A 96 0.51 2.88 15.07
CA ASP A 96 1.77 2.36 14.56
C ASP A 96 2.29 3.28 13.45
N ALA A 97 3.52 3.76 13.67
CA ALA A 97 4.21 4.70 12.78
C ALA A 97 4.28 4.19 11.34
N ASN A 98 4.42 2.89 11.11
CA ASN A 98 4.53 2.34 9.75
C ASN A 98 3.25 2.56 8.95
N PHE A 99 2.09 2.30 9.55
CA PHE A 99 0.79 2.49 8.89
C PHE A 99 0.47 3.96 8.71
N VAL A 100 0.75 4.79 9.73
CA VAL A 100 0.51 6.24 9.68
C VAL A 100 1.36 6.91 8.60
N VAL A 101 2.67 6.66 8.60
CA VAL A 101 3.60 7.22 7.61
C VAL A 101 3.27 6.74 6.20
N ALA A 102 2.98 5.44 6.02
CA ALA A 102 2.58 4.91 4.72
C ALA A 102 1.29 5.55 4.20
N THR A 103 0.30 5.77 5.08
CA THR A 103 -0.98 6.40 4.72
C THR A 103 -0.78 7.85 4.29
N LEU A 104 0.05 8.60 5.00
CA LEU A 104 0.36 9.99 4.65
C LEU A 104 1.13 10.11 3.33
N LEU A 105 2.11 9.23 3.11
CA LEU A 105 2.89 9.17 1.87
C LEU A 105 2.07 8.69 0.65
N ASP A 106 0.88 8.14 0.86
CA ASP A 106 0.00 7.78 -0.25
C ASP A 106 -0.74 9.02 -0.78
N ALA A 107 -0.39 9.42 -2.00
CA ALA A 107 -0.95 10.59 -2.66
C ALA A 107 -2.48 10.54 -2.78
N ARG A 108 -3.11 9.35 -2.73
CA ARG A 108 -4.58 9.18 -2.78
C ARG A 108 -5.27 9.57 -1.47
N PHE A 109 -4.58 9.45 -0.34
CA PHE A 109 -5.20 9.54 0.98
C PHE A 109 -4.72 10.77 1.76
N LYS A 110 -3.40 10.98 1.85
CA LYS A 110 -2.79 12.05 2.64
C LYS A 110 -3.45 12.17 4.03
N ARG A 111 -4.09 13.32 4.33
CA ARG A 111 -4.78 13.59 5.62
C ARG A 111 -6.28 13.34 5.59
N ASP A 112 -6.86 12.86 4.48
CA ASP A 112 -8.31 12.81 4.30
C ASP A 112 -8.97 11.71 5.14
N PHE A 113 -8.26 10.61 5.38
CA PHE A 113 -8.76 9.43 6.08
C PHE A 113 -8.23 9.26 7.50
N ILE A 114 -7.66 10.34 8.07
CA ILE A 114 -7.20 10.40 9.45
C ILE A 114 -8.20 11.24 10.25
N GLU A 115 -8.59 10.74 11.42
CA GLU A 115 -9.45 11.46 12.37
C GLU A 115 -8.86 12.84 12.70
N ALA A 116 -9.72 13.87 12.79
CA ALA A 116 -9.29 15.26 12.90
C ALA A 116 -8.35 15.48 14.09
N GLU A 117 -8.60 14.79 15.20
CA GLU A 117 -7.85 14.83 16.44
C GLU A 117 -6.44 14.22 16.29
N LYS A 118 -6.25 13.26 15.39
CA LYS A 118 -4.98 12.54 15.15
C LYS A 118 -4.15 13.14 14.02
N LYS A 119 -4.67 14.13 13.28
CA LYS A 119 -3.99 14.70 12.10
C LYS A 119 -2.65 15.35 12.44
N ASP A 120 -2.53 15.97 13.61
CA ASP A 120 -1.32 16.66 14.01
C ASP A 120 -0.27 15.68 14.56
N GLU A 121 -0.71 14.67 15.32
CA GLU A 121 0.14 13.55 15.74
C GLU A 121 0.69 12.78 14.54
N ALA A 122 -0.16 12.50 13.55
CA ALA A 122 0.25 11.83 12.32
C ALA A 122 1.30 12.64 11.54
N ALA A 123 1.12 13.96 11.44
CA ALA A 123 2.09 14.85 10.79
C ALA A 123 3.43 14.88 11.56
N ALA A 124 3.39 14.87 12.90
CA ALA A 124 4.59 14.76 13.72
C ALA A 124 5.32 13.41 13.49
N CYS A 125 4.58 12.31 13.41
CA CYS A 125 5.13 10.99 13.12
C CYS A 125 5.82 10.94 11.74
N LEU A 126 5.24 11.57 10.72
CA LEU A 126 5.88 11.71 9.41
C LEU A 126 7.16 12.53 9.48
N MET A 127 7.16 13.64 10.22
CA MET A 127 8.35 14.47 10.41
C MET A 127 9.47 13.68 11.08
N ASP A 128 9.18 12.98 12.17
CA ASP A 128 10.17 12.20 12.92
C ASP A 128 10.80 11.11 12.05
N ALA A 129 9.97 10.35 11.30
CA ALA A 129 10.45 9.35 10.36
C ALA A 129 11.29 9.96 9.22
N ALA A 130 10.94 11.15 8.75
CA ALA A 130 11.70 11.86 7.73
C ALA A 130 13.03 12.39 8.26
N PHE A 131 13.09 12.81 9.53
CA PHE A 131 14.34 13.18 10.20
C PHE A 131 15.31 12.01 10.31
N GLU A 132 14.81 10.82 10.65
CA GLU A 132 15.64 9.61 10.69
C GLU A 132 16.26 9.32 9.32
N VAL A 133 15.48 9.35 8.25
CA VAL A 133 15.97 9.12 6.88
C VAL A 133 16.99 10.16 6.46
N LEU A 134 16.75 11.43 6.78
CA LEU A 134 17.67 12.51 6.47
C LEU A 134 19.01 12.37 7.22
N ASN A 135 18.97 11.98 8.50
CA ASN A 135 20.17 11.72 9.29
C ASN A 135 20.96 10.52 8.76
N ASP A 136 20.27 9.44 8.36
CA ASP A 136 20.89 8.27 7.74
C ASP A 136 21.57 8.61 6.41
N ALA A 137 20.92 9.42 5.58
CA ALA A 137 21.50 9.90 4.32
C ALA A 137 22.76 10.74 4.56
N ASN A 138 22.70 11.67 5.52
CA ASN A 138 23.83 12.51 5.91
C ASN A 138 24.99 11.68 6.51
N ALA A 139 24.70 10.62 7.25
CA ALA A 139 25.70 9.71 7.80
C ALA A 139 26.44 8.94 6.68
N ARG A 140 25.71 8.46 5.66
CA ARG A 140 26.31 7.77 4.49
C ARG A 140 27.23 8.67 3.67
N ILE A 141 26.88 9.96 3.54
CA ILE A 141 27.73 10.95 2.84
C ILE A 141 29.03 11.19 3.64
N LYS A 142 28.94 11.25 4.98
CA LYS A 142 30.12 11.44 5.85
C LYS A 142 31.07 10.24 5.88
N THR A 143 30.59 9.01 5.64
CA THR A 143 31.46 7.82 5.57
C THR A 143 32.08 7.61 4.19
N SER A 144 31.48 8.18 3.13
CA SER A 144 31.99 8.08 1.75
C SER A 144 33.06 9.12 1.38
N THR A 145 33.45 10.03 2.28
CA THR A 145 34.45 11.09 2.03
C THR A 145 35.91 10.70 2.34
N LYS A 146 36.23 9.41 2.48
CA LYS A 146 37.62 8.95 2.34
C LYS A 146 37.91 8.69 0.85
N PRO A 147 38.77 9.48 0.18
CA PRO A 147 39.10 9.24 -1.21
C PRO A 147 39.93 7.96 -1.34
N PRO A 148 39.66 7.07 -2.31
CA PRO A 148 40.68 6.16 -2.78
C PRO A 148 41.71 6.99 -3.53
N VAL A 149 42.93 7.03 -3.00
CA VAL A 149 44.10 7.46 -3.78
C VAL A 149 44.28 6.39 -4.85
N ALA A 150 43.82 6.69 -6.06
CA ALA A 150 44.17 5.95 -7.26
C ALA A 150 44.70 6.95 -8.27
N GLU A 151 45.85 6.57 -8.83
CA GLU A 151 46.73 7.36 -9.65
C GLU A 151 46.05 7.87 -10.92
N THR A 152 46.59 8.98 -11.41
CA THR A 152 46.27 9.63 -12.68
C THR A 152 46.20 8.63 -13.83
N ASP A 153 45.09 8.62 -14.55
CA ASP A 153 45.12 8.31 -15.98
C ASP A 153 44.13 9.20 -16.74
N ASP A 154 44.70 9.85 -17.74
CA ASP A 154 44.13 10.83 -18.64
C ASP A 154 43.11 10.17 -19.55
N ASN A 155 41.83 10.55 -19.44
CA ASN A 155 40.87 10.28 -20.50
C ASN A 155 39.85 11.42 -20.59
N SER A 156 40.00 12.20 -21.67
CA SER A 156 39.20 13.37 -22.00
C SER A 156 37.71 13.06 -22.09
N SER A 157 36.94 13.57 -21.14
CA SER A 157 35.48 13.61 -21.19
C SER A 157 35.02 14.64 -22.23
N GLN A 158 34.34 14.17 -23.28
CA GLN A 158 33.66 15.03 -24.24
C GLN A 158 32.49 15.74 -23.54
N MET A 159 32.69 17.00 -23.17
CA MET A 159 31.61 17.91 -22.78
C MET A 159 30.62 18.10 -23.94
N SER A 160 29.32 18.16 -23.62
CA SER A 160 28.27 18.45 -24.60
C SER A 160 28.50 19.82 -25.27
N PHE A 161 28.21 19.91 -26.58
CA PHE A 161 28.36 21.14 -27.37
C PHE A 161 27.72 22.36 -26.68
N PHE A 162 26.56 22.20 -26.06
CA PHE A 162 25.85 23.28 -25.37
C PHE A 162 26.51 23.70 -24.04
N GLU A 163 27.20 22.78 -23.38
CA GLU A 163 27.87 22.98 -22.10
C GLU A 163 29.15 23.82 -22.27
N LYS A 164 29.82 23.63 -23.41
CA LYS A 164 30.97 24.43 -23.85
C LYS A 164 30.63 25.91 -24.09
N TYR A 165 29.38 26.23 -24.46
CA TYR A 165 28.96 27.61 -24.74
C TYR A 165 28.10 28.23 -23.62
N ARG A 166 27.83 27.51 -22.53
CA ARG A 166 27.09 28.04 -21.36
C ARG A 166 27.97 28.86 -20.42
N SER A 167 29.29 28.86 -20.60
CA SER A 167 30.26 29.46 -19.66
C SER A 167 30.39 30.99 -19.72
N VAL A 168 29.32 31.71 -20.05
CA VAL A 168 29.29 33.18 -19.97
C VAL A 168 27.97 33.61 -19.30
N GLN A 169 28.11 34.03 -18.03
CA GLN A 169 27.11 34.62 -17.14
C GLN A 169 26.07 33.70 -16.49
N ILE A 170 26.53 32.70 -15.73
CA ILE A 170 26.12 32.56 -14.32
C ILE A 170 27.38 32.14 -13.57
N SER A 171 28.10 33.10 -13.00
CA SER A 171 28.98 32.80 -11.87
C SER A 171 28.06 32.40 -10.71
N GLU A 172 27.67 31.13 -10.67
CA GLU A 172 27.39 30.48 -9.39
C GLU A 172 28.74 30.42 -8.66
N ASP A 173 29.16 31.56 -8.11
CA ASP A 173 29.74 31.50 -6.78
C ASP A 173 28.81 30.58 -5.99
N PRO A 174 29.32 29.58 -5.26
CA PRO A 174 28.48 28.83 -4.37
C PRO A 174 27.91 29.85 -3.39
N ILE A 175 26.69 30.30 -3.66
CA ILE A 175 25.81 30.89 -2.68
C ILE A 175 25.56 29.69 -1.77
N SER A 176 26.51 29.48 -0.86
CA SER A 176 26.26 29.04 0.49
C SER A 176 25.32 30.10 1.06
N SER A 177 24.07 30.09 0.58
CA SER A 177 22.95 30.54 1.35
C SER A 177 23.17 29.89 2.70
N PRO A 178 23.20 30.66 3.81
CA PRO A 178 23.44 30.09 5.14
C PRO A 178 22.59 28.84 5.25
N PRO A 179 23.13 27.69 5.68
CA PRO A 179 22.41 26.44 5.64
C PRO A 179 21.07 26.70 6.33
N LEU A 180 19.98 26.77 5.55
CA LEU A 180 18.67 26.59 6.14
C LEU A 180 18.82 25.26 6.84
N ASP A 181 18.69 25.30 8.17
CA ASP A 181 18.70 24.13 9.03
C ASP A 181 17.98 23.02 8.27
N ASP A 182 18.63 21.88 8.01
CA ASP A 182 18.07 20.86 7.10
C ASP A 182 16.66 20.42 7.59
N LYS A 183 16.42 20.59 8.88
CA LYS A 183 15.13 20.56 9.58
C LYS A 183 14.07 21.52 9.04
N LEU A 184 14.41 22.79 8.80
CA LEU A 184 13.52 23.77 8.17
C LEU A 184 13.20 23.39 6.72
N ARG A 185 14.18 22.90 5.95
CA ARG A 185 13.93 22.44 4.57
C ARG A 185 12.99 21.25 4.54
N LEU A 186 13.24 20.25 5.37
CA LEU A 186 12.38 19.09 5.51
C LEU A 186 10.97 19.48 5.95
N ARG A 187 10.86 20.42 6.89
CA ARG A 187 9.56 20.90 7.34
C ARG A 187 8.76 21.54 6.20
N LEU A 188 9.41 22.38 5.39
CA LEU A 188 8.78 22.98 4.21
C LEU A 188 8.38 21.94 3.17
N GLU A 189 9.20 20.89 2.98
CA GLU A 189 8.90 19.77 2.08
C GLU A 189 7.61 19.04 2.51
N VAL A 190 7.52 18.64 3.78
CA VAL A 190 6.36 17.96 4.37
C VAL A 190 5.12 18.84 4.34
N ASP A 191 5.23 20.10 4.78
CA ASP A 191 4.11 21.04 4.81
C ASP A 191 3.56 21.29 3.40
N LYS A 192 4.45 21.39 2.39
CA LYS A 192 4.06 21.53 0.98
C LYS A 192 3.33 20.29 0.46
N TYR A 193 3.87 19.10 0.69
CA TYR A 193 3.25 17.85 0.23
C TYR A 193 1.86 17.61 0.85
N LEU A 194 1.75 17.83 2.17
CA LEU A 194 0.49 17.68 2.90
C LEU A 194 -0.53 18.79 2.57
N GLY A 195 -0.08 19.93 2.06
CA GLY A 195 -0.92 21.02 1.57
C GLY A 195 -1.48 20.81 0.16
N GLU A 196 -0.86 19.94 -0.64
CA GLU A 196 -1.37 19.59 -1.97
C GLU A 196 -2.61 18.70 -1.88
N SER A 197 -3.55 18.87 -2.82
CA SER A 197 -4.76 18.03 -2.89
C SER A 197 -4.42 16.54 -3.07
N ALA A 198 -5.26 15.67 -2.53
CA ALA A 198 -5.16 14.23 -2.76
C ALA A 198 -5.46 13.90 -4.23
N GLN A 199 -4.85 12.81 -4.72
CA GLN A 199 -5.01 12.32 -6.10
C GLN A 199 -5.65 10.93 -6.08
N PRO A 200 -7.00 10.81 -6.06
CA PRO A 200 -7.68 9.52 -5.81
C PRO A 200 -7.42 8.43 -6.85
N LEU A 201 -7.06 8.84 -8.08
CA LEU A 201 -6.84 7.94 -9.22
C LEU A 201 -5.36 7.62 -9.47
N ALA A 202 -4.43 8.23 -8.72
CA ALA A 202 -3.01 8.00 -8.89
C ALA A 202 -2.60 6.65 -8.32
N ASP A 203 -1.68 5.96 -9.00
CA ASP A 203 -0.96 4.84 -8.39
C ASP A 203 0.16 5.40 -7.49
N PRO A 204 0.20 5.06 -6.19
CA PRO A 204 1.16 5.64 -5.25
C PRO A 204 2.62 5.35 -5.63
N ILE A 205 2.90 4.16 -6.16
CA ILE A 205 4.26 3.77 -6.53
C ILE A 205 4.68 4.56 -7.77
N GLN A 206 3.81 4.68 -8.77
CA GLN A 206 4.06 5.51 -9.96
C GLN A 206 4.18 7.00 -9.64
N TYR A 207 3.40 7.50 -8.67
CA TYR A 207 3.49 8.87 -8.20
C TYR A 207 4.91 9.18 -7.71
N TRP A 208 5.47 8.33 -6.85
CA TRP A 208 6.82 8.53 -6.32
C TRP A 208 7.95 8.16 -7.30
N ALA A 209 7.66 7.31 -8.29
CA ALA A 209 8.59 7.01 -9.39
C ALA A 209 8.71 8.15 -10.42
N ASN A 210 7.77 9.10 -10.44
CA ASN A 210 7.84 10.25 -11.31
C ASN A 210 8.96 11.20 -10.87
N THR A 211 9.88 11.51 -11.79
CA THR A 211 11.05 12.35 -11.51
C THR A 211 10.68 13.75 -11.02
N VAL A 212 9.55 14.31 -11.47
CA VAL A 212 9.09 15.64 -11.02
C VAL A 212 8.74 15.62 -9.53
N TYR A 213 8.00 14.60 -9.07
CA TYR A 213 7.65 14.48 -7.65
C TYR A 213 8.84 14.07 -6.78
N ALA A 214 9.74 13.23 -7.32
CA ALA A 214 10.96 12.83 -6.63
C ALA A 214 11.92 14.02 -6.43
N GLU A 215 12.06 14.91 -7.41
CA GLU A 215 12.87 16.13 -7.29
C GLU A 215 12.21 17.17 -6.37
N GLN A 216 10.88 17.26 -6.41
CA GLN A 216 10.10 18.17 -5.59
C GLN A 216 10.09 17.78 -4.11
N PHE A 217 10.13 16.48 -3.82
CA PHE A 217 10.02 15.89 -2.49
C PHE A 217 11.08 14.79 -2.28
N PRO A 218 12.37 15.15 -2.22
CA PRO A 218 13.48 14.19 -2.24
C PRO A 218 13.54 13.29 -0.99
N THR A 219 13.17 13.80 0.18
CA THR A 219 13.17 13.00 1.41
C THR A 219 11.97 12.07 1.44
N LEU A 220 10.79 12.59 1.09
CA LEU A 220 9.55 11.81 1.08
C LEU A 220 9.56 10.71 0.00
N SER A 221 10.15 10.98 -1.17
CA SER A 221 10.32 9.96 -2.22
C SER A 221 11.21 8.80 -1.77
N GLN A 222 12.28 9.08 -1.02
CA GLN A 222 13.11 8.03 -0.42
C GLN A 222 12.32 7.21 0.60
N MET A 223 11.51 7.87 1.43
CA MET A 223 10.64 7.20 2.40
C MET A 223 9.58 6.34 1.72
N ALA A 224 9.00 6.80 0.62
CA ALA A 224 7.96 6.09 -0.10
C ALA A 224 8.40 4.67 -0.50
N ASN A 225 9.64 4.50 -0.96
CA ASN A 225 10.19 3.18 -1.28
C ASN A 225 10.23 2.23 -0.06
N LYS A 226 10.44 2.76 1.15
CA LYS A 226 10.43 1.96 2.38
C LYS A 226 9.00 1.64 2.81
N TYR A 227 8.15 2.66 2.96
CA TYR A 227 6.84 2.53 3.59
C TYR A 227 5.74 2.02 2.65
N LEU A 228 5.87 2.20 1.33
CA LEU A 228 4.92 1.67 0.34
C LEU A 228 5.35 0.32 -0.25
N SER A 229 6.43 -0.30 0.24
CA SER A 229 6.85 -1.63 -0.24
C SER A 229 6.08 -2.79 0.41
N ALA A 230 5.58 -2.58 1.63
CA ALA A 230 4.92 -3.64 2.39
C ALA A 230 3.48 -3.87 1.86
N PRO A 231 3.11 -5.12 1.51
CA PRO A 231 1.75 -5.44 1.10
C PRO A 231 0.78 -5.30 2.27
N ALA A 232 -0.45 -4.88 2.00
CA ALA A 232 -1.48 -4.76 3.04
C ALA A 232 -1.89 -6.12 3.65
N THR A 233 -1.75 -7.20 2.89
CA THR A 233 -2.23 -8.53 3.27
C THR A 233 -1.24 -9.61 2.84
N SER A 234 -1.31 -10.77 3.50
CA SER A 234 -0.54 -11.97 3.15
C SER A 234 -1.11 -12.74 1.95
N VAL A 235 -2.03 -12.14 1.18
CA VAL A 235 -2.82 -12.83 0.15
C VAL A 235 -1.95 -13.34 -1.01
N GLU A 236 -0.87 -12.64 -1.34
CA GLU A 236 0.08 -13.15 -2.35
C GLU A 236 0.76 -14.45 -1.91
N SER A 237 0.98 -14.65 -0.61
CA SER A 237 1.48 -15.93 -0.10
C SER A 237 0.44 -17.04 -0.28
N GLU A 238 -0.84 -16.77 -0.05
CA GLU A 238 -1.93 -17.73 -0.28
C GLU A 238 -2.08 -18.07 -1.77
N ARG A 239 -1.90 -17.09 -2.66
CA ARG A 239 -1.89 -17.30 -4.12
C ARG A 239 -0.70 -18.16 -4.53
N LEU A 240 0.47 -17.95 -3.94
CA LEU A 240 1.65 -18.78 -4.14
C LEU A 240 1.38 -20.23 -3.69
N PHE A 241 0.81 -20.45 -2.50
CA PHE A 241 0.49 -21.79 -2.02
C PHE A 241 -0.65 -22.46 -2.82
N SER A 242 -1.62 -21.70 -3.29
CA SER A 242 -2.67 -22.20 -4.19
C SER A 242 -2.09 -22.60 -5.55
N THR A 243 -1.13 -21.85 -6.07
CA THR A 243 -0.41 -22.21 -7.30
C THR A 243 0.47 -23.45 -7.07
N ALA A 244 1.11 -23.53 -5.91
CA ALA A 244 1.92 -24.68 -5.52
C ALA A 244 1.07 -25.96 -5.42
N SER A 245 -0.15 -25.89 -4.88
CA SER A 245 -1.04 -27.05 -4.79
C SER A 245 -1.52 -27.52 -6.17
N LEU A 246 -1.71 -26.61 -7.13
CA LEU A 246 -1.97 -26.96 -8.53
C LEU A 246 -0.76 -27.57 -9.23
N ALA A 247 0.46 -27.14 -8.90
CA ALA A 247 1.68 -27.74 -9.43
C ALA A 247 1.91 -29.16 -8.86
N LEU A 248 1.62 -29.34 -7.57
CA LEU A 248 1.69 -30.60 -6.82
C LEU A 248 0.40 -31.41 -6.96
N THR A 249 0.04 -31.82 -8.17
CA THR A 249 -1.07 -32.77 -8.34
C THR A 249 -0.69 -34.17 -7.86
N ASN A 250 -1.70 -35.00 -7.57
CA ASN A 250 -1.51 -36.42 -7.21
C ASN A 250 -0.68 -37.22 -8.23
N LEU A 251 -0.63 -36.76 -9.49
CA LEU A 251 0.12 -37.36 -10.59
C LEU A 251 1.56 -36.83 -10.70
N ARG A 252 1.93 -35.78 -9.97
CA ARG A 252 3.27 -35.13 -9.97
C ARG A 252 3.97 -35.20 -8.61
N ARG A 253 3.65 -36.21 -7.80
CA ARG A 253 4.20 -36.42 -6.44
C ARG A 253 5.72 -36.65 -6.38
N SER A 254 6.40 -36.87 -7.52
CA SER A 254 7.85 -37.07 -7.60
C SER A 254 8.66 -35.77 -7.73
N MET A 255 8.01 -34.59 -7.72
CA MET A 255 8.72 -33.31 -7.78
C MET A 255 9.42 -33.03 -6.45
N SER A 256 10.74 -32.77 -6.50
CA SER A 256 11.50 -32.38 -5.32
C SER A 256 11.13 -30.96 -4.84
N PRO A 257 11.27 -30.66 -3.54
CA PRO A 257 11.01 -29.31 -3.01
C PRO A 257 11.80 -28.21 -3.72
N GLU A 258 13.05 -28.49 -4.11
CA GLU A 258 13.92 -27.53 -4.79
C GLU A 258 13.41 -27.20 -6.20
N ASN A 259 12.92 -28.20 -6.92
CA ASN A 259 12.35 -28.02 -8.25
C ASN A 259 11.01 -27.28 -8.19
N LEU A 260 10.19 -27.55 -7.17
CA LEU A 260 8.97 -26.79 -6.90
C LEU A 260 9.29 -25.32 -6.62
N GLN A 261 10.28 -25.05 -5.77
CA GLN A 261 10.70 -23.69 -5.46
C GLN A 261 11.15 -22.94 -6.72
N LYS A 262 11.99 -23.56 -7.56
CA LYS A 262 12.44 -22.98 -8.83
C LYS A 262 11.25 -22.71 -9.77
N LEU A 263 10.31 -23.65 -9.88
CA LEU A 263 9.14 -23.50 -10.72
C LEU A 263 8.25 -22.36 -10.26
N LEU A 264 7.98 -22.25 -8.96
CA LEU A 264 7.21 -21.16 -8.39
C LEU A 264 7.93 -19.82 -8.58
N PHE A 265 9.24 -19.77 -8.32
CA PHE A 265 10.04 -18.57 -8.56
C PHE A 265 9.89 -18.09 -10.01
N LEU A 266 10.06 -18.98 -10.99
CA LEU A 266 9.89 -18.63 -12.40
C LEU A 266 8.45 -18.18 -12.71
N LYS A 267 7.44 -18.92 -12.24
CA LYS A 267 6.03 -18.59 -12.53
C LYS A 267 5.62 -17.19 -12.06
N PHE A 268 6.16 -16.73 -10.93
CA PHE A 268 5.83 -15.41 -10.37
C PHE A 268 6.72 -14.27 -10.88
N ASN A 269 8.00 -14.53 -11.22
CA ASN A 269 8.93 -13.47 -11.62
C ASN A 269 9.01 -13.27 -13.15
N VAL A 270 8.83 -14.31 -13.95
CA VAL A 270 8.88 -14.20 -15.43
C VAL A 270 7.87 -13.18 -15.99
N PRO A 271 6.62 -13.09 -15.49
CA PRO A 271 5.70 -12.05 -15.94
C PRO A 271 6.14 -10.62 -15.59
N LEU A 272 6.93 -10.42 -14.53
CA LEU A 272 7.43 -9.11 -14.11
C LEU A 272 8.50 -8.57 -15.08
N GLU A 273 9.24 -9.48 -15.72
CA GLU A 273 10.26 -9.17 -16.72
C GLU A 273 9.68 -8.91 -18.13
N GLY A 274 8.34 -8.84 -18.26
CA GLY A 274 7.66 -8.57 -19.53
C GLY A 274 7.34 -9.80 -20.37
N PHE A 275 7.61 -11.01 -19.88
CA PHE A 275 7.23 -12.27 -20.53
C PHE A 275 5.88 -12.76 -19.99
N ALA A 276 4.83 -11.95 -20.16
CA ALA A 276 3.48 -12.37 -19.81
C ALA A 276 2.99 -13.47 -20.78
N GLU A 277 2.38 -14.54 -20.25
CA GLU A 277 1.65 -15.50 -21.06
C GLU A 277 0.48 -14.76 -21.74
N GLU A 278 0.48 -14.69 -23.08
CA GLU A 278 -0.72 -14.33 -23.84
C GLU A 278 -1.80 -15.36 -23.47
N THR A 279 -2.79 -14.92 -22.70
CA THR A 279 -3.94 -15.75 -22.34
C THR A 279 -4.75 -16.05 -23.60
N THR A 280 -4.54 -17.22 -24.20
CA THR A 280 -5.50 -17.90 -25.08
C THR A 280 -6.63 -18.54 -24.28
#